data_AF-A0A526YZU0-F1
#
_entry.id   AF-A0A526YZU0-F1
#
_cell.length_a   1.000
_cell.length_b   1.000
_cell.length_c   1.000
_cell.angle_alpha   90.00
_cell.angle_beta   90.00
_cell.angle_gamma   90.00
#
_symmetry.space_group_name_H-M   'P 1'
#
loop_
_entity.id
_entity.type
_entity.pdbx_description
1 polymer ?
#
loop_
_entity_poly.entity_id
_entity_poly.type
_entity_poly.pdbx_seq_one_letter_code
_entity_poly.pdbx_strand_id
1 'polypeptide(L)'
;EKAVADYFEKVAAGRDGKLAANWVINDLLGALNRAGKGIENAPVSPDQLGAVIDLIKEGTISGKIAKDLFEIVWNEGGDPRQLVESRG
;
A
#
# COMPACT_ATOMS: atom_id res chain seq x y z
N GLU A 1 10.18 -13.01 -8.89
CA GLU A 1 9.10 -13.70 -8.15
C GLU A 1 9.28 -13.67 -6.64
N LYS A 2 10.39 -14.19 -6.07
CA LYS A 2 10.58 -14.26 -4.60
C LYS A 2 10.36 -12.93 -3.86
N ALA A 3 10.95 -11.83 -4.32
CA ALA A 3 10.82 -10.53 -3.66
C ALA A 3 9.37 -9.98 -3.63
N VAL A 4 8.53 -10.34 -4.62
CA VAL A 4 7.12 -9.96 -4.63
C VAL A 4 6.33 -10.81 -3.63
N ALA A 5 6.65 -12.10 -3.54
CA ALA A 5 6.06 -12.99 -2.53
C ALA A 5 6.42 -12.52 -1.12
N ASP A 6 7.69 -12.22 -0.84
CA ASP A 6 8.15 -11.72 0.46
C ASP A 6 7.48 -10.39 0.83
N TYR A 7 7.28 -9.49 -0.14
CA TYR A 7 6.55 -8.24 0.06
C TYR A 7 5.08 -8.53 0.41
N PHE A 8 4.41 -9.38 -0.37
CA PHE A 8 3.03 -9.75 -0.16
C PHE A 8 2.81 -10.41 1.21
N GLU A 9 3.66 -11.34 1.61
CA GLU A 9 3.55 -12.03 2.91
C GLU A 9 3.59 -11.04 4.07
N LYS A 10 4.46 -10.02 4.00
CA LYS A 10 4.52 -8.95 5.00
C LYS A 10 3.26 -8.09 5.01
N VAL A 11 2.73 -7.70 3.85
CA VAL A 11 1.46 -6.95 3.78
C VAL A 11 0.31 -7.78 4.32
N ALA A 12 0.23 -9.06 3.96
CA ALA A 12 -0.87 -9.95 4.30
C ALA A 12 -0.83 -10.44 5.77
N ALA A 13 0.29 -10.28 6.47
CA ALA A 13 0.43 -10.68 7.86
C ALA A 13 -0.64 -10.00 8.75
N GLY A 14 -1.55 -10.80 9.30
CA GLY A 14 -2.67 -10.32 10.12
C GLY A 14 -3.80 -9.63 9.35
N ARG A 15 -3.80 -9.68 8.02
CA ARG A 15 -4.78 -9.01 7.14
C ARG A 15 -5.53 -9.99 6.25
N ASP A 16 -6.58 -9.48 5.61
CA ASP A 16 -7.31 -10.18 4.56
C ASP A 16 -6.38 -10.40 3.34
N GLY A 17 -5.96 -11.65 3.15
CA GLY A 17 -5.01 -12.01 2.10
C GLY A 17 -5.49 -11.69 0.69
N LYS A 18 -6.81 -11.74 0.42
CA LYS A 18 -7.36 -11.39 -0.89
C LYS A 18 -7.27 -9.89 -1.13
N LEU A 19 -7.61 -9.08 -0.12
CA LEU A 19 -7.48 -7.62 -0.21
C LEU A 19 -6.01 -7.20 -0.36
N ALA A 20 -5.11 -7.80 0.43
CA ALA A 20 -3.67 -7.57 0.32
C ALA A 20 -3.14 -7.91 -1.08
N ALA A 21 -3.52 -9.08 -1.62
CA ALA A 21 -3.11 -9.50 -2.96
C ALA A 21 -3.60 -8.52 -4.03
N ASN A 22 -4.86 -8.07 -3.94
CA ASN A 22 -5.42 -7.10 -4.88
C ASN A 22 -4.64 -5.78 -4.89
N TRP A 23 -4.25 -5.27 -3.71
CA TRP A 23 -3.45 -4.03 -3.60
C TRP A 23 -2.01 -4.21 -4.08
N VAL A 24 -1.38 -5.34 -3.76
CA VAL A 24 -0.04 -5.64 -4.26
C VAL A 24 -0.05 -5.74 -5.79
N ILE A 25 -1.00 -6.50 -6.36
CA ILE A 25 -1.04 -6.79 -7.80
C ILE A 25 -1.45 -5.57 -8.63
N ASN A 26 -2.56 -4.92 -8.27
CA ASN A 26 -3.15 -3.91 -9.14
C ASN A 26 -2.54 -2.52 -8.92
N ASP A 27 -2.16 -2.21 -7.69
CA ASP A 27 -1.73 -0.85 -7.32
C ASP A 27 -0.23 -0.73 -7.21
N LEU A 28 0.39 -1.52 -6.33
CA LEU A 28 1.83 -1.44 -6.12
C LEU A 28 2.60 -1.87 -7.37
N LEU A 29 2.36 -3.09 -7.87
CA LEU A 29 3.04 -3.59 -9.07
C LEU A 29 2.67 -2.77 -10.31
N GLY A 30 1.41 -2.29 -10.39
CA GLY A 30 0.98 -1.37 -11.43
C GLY A 30 1.76 -0.05 -11.43
N ALA A 31 1.93 0.57 -10.26
CA ALA A 31 2.71 1.80 -10.10
C ALA A 31 4.20 1.60 -10.37
N LEU A 32 4.77 0.48 -9.89
CA LEU A 32 6.15 0.09 -10.17
C LEU A 32 6.41 -0.08 -11.66
N ASN A 33 5.51 -0.75 -12.37
CA ASN A 33 5.60 -0.91 -13.82
C ASN A 33 5.61 0.45 -14.54
N ARG A 34 4.67 1.36 -14.19
CA ARG A 34 4.62 2.72 -14.75
C ARG A 34 5.90 3.53 -14.46
N ALA A 35 6.50 3.32 -13.30
CA ALA A 35 7.73 4.01 -12.89
C ALA A 35 9.02 3.33 -13.40
N GLY A 36 8.92 2.19 -14.09
CA GLY A 36 10.09 1.41 -14.51
C GLY A 36 10.92 0.87 -13.34
N LYS A 37 10.30 0.64 -12.17
CA LYS A 37 10.96 0.20 -10.94
C LYS A 37 10.65 -1.27 -10.64
N GLY A 38 11.62 -1.97 -10.06
CA GLY A 38 11.41 -3.29 -9.45
C GLY A 38 10.88 -3.17 -8.01
N ILE A 39 10.30 -4.25 -7.48
CA ILE A 39 9.75 -4.30 -6.12
C ILE A 39 10.78 -3.95 -5.03
N GLU A 40 12.06 -4.25 -5.25
CA GLU A 40 13.15 -3.92 -4.33
C GLU A 40 13.42 -2.41 -4.24
N ASN A 41 12.94 -1.65 -5.22
CA ASN A 41 13.02 -0.18 -5.29
C ASN A 41 11.65 0.48 -5.05
N ALA A 42 10.71 -0.23 -4.42
CA ALA A 42 9.41 0.31 -4.10
C ALA A 42 9.54 1.48 -3.10
N PRO A 43 8.97 2.66 -3.41
CA PRO A 43 8.98 3.79 -2.49
C PRO A 43 7.98 3.62 -1.34
N VAL A 44 7.04 2.68 -1.47
CA VAL A 44 6.10 2.29 -0.42
C VAL A 44 6.56 0.96 0.16
N SER A 45 6.74 0.92 1.48
CA SER A 45 7.08 -0.30 2.21
C SER A 45 5.86 -1.20 2.46
N PRO A 46 6.06 -2.50 2.76
CA PRO A 46 4.96 -3.39 3.13
C PRO A 46 4.13 -2.87 4.30
N ASP A 47 4.76 -2.27 5.31
CA ASP A 47 4.09 -1.75 6.50
C ASP A 47 3.20 -0.55 6.15
N GLN A 48 3.69 0.35 5.30
CA GLN A 48 2.90 1.48 4.80
C GLN A 48 1.69 1.01 3.97
N LEU A 49 1.89 0.09 3.02
CA LEU A 49 0.77 -0.44 2.26
C LEU A 49 -0.23 -1.19 3.15
N GLY A 50 0.28 -1.93 4.15
CA GLY A 50 -0.53 -2.57 5.17
C GLY A 50 -1.39 -1.57 5.95
N ALA A 51 -0.80 -0.46 6.41
CA ALA A 51 -1.54 0.59 7.13
C ALA A 51 -2.63 1.24 6.26
N VAL A 52 -2.38 1.45 4.96
CA VAL A 52 -3.42 1.92 4.01
C VAL A 52 -4.59 0.92 3.96
N ILE A 53 -4.30 -0.39 3.88
CA ILE A 53 -5.33 -1.44 3.86
C ILE A 53 -6.11 -1.48 5.17
N ASP A 54 -5.44 -1.32 6.31
CA ASP A 54 -6.08 -1.32 7.62
C ASP A 54 -7.08 -0.17 7.75
N LEU A 55 -6.70 1.03 7.30
CA LEU A 55 -7.60 2.20 7.32
C LEU A 55 -8.87 1.98 6.47
N ILE A 56 -8.79 1.21 5.38
CA ILE A 56 -9.97 0.81 4.60
C ILE A 56 -10.83 -0.18 5.41
N LYS A 57 -10.21 -1.19 6.02
CA LYS A 57 -10.92 -2.22 6.79
C LYS A 57 -11.58 -1.65 8.05
N GLU A 58 -10.96 -0.65 8.67
CA GLU A 58 -11.50 0.11 9.80
C GLU A 58 -12.67 1.02 9.40
N GLY A 59 -12.87 1.26 8.10
CA GLY A 59 -13.89 2.18 7.58
C GLY A 59 -13.52 3.66 7.75
N THR A 60 -12.31 3.95 8.23
CA THR A 60 -11.79 5.31 8.38
C THR A 60 -11.69 6.03 7.03
N ILE A 61 -11.31 5.31 5.98
CA ILE A 61 -11.26 5.84 4.62
C ILE A 61 -11.96 4.93 3.62
N SER A 62 -12.52 5.52 2.57
CA SER A 62 -13.02 4.76 1.42
C SER A 62 -11.86 4.21 0.58
N GLY A 63 -12.15 3.20 -0.25
CA GLY A 63 -11.17 2.68 -1.20
C GLY A 63 -10.64 3.75 -2.19
N LYS A 64 -11.44 4.78 -2.51
CA LYS A 64 -11.00 5.91 -3.33
C LYS A 64 -9.96 6.76 -2.60
N ILE A 65 -10.26 7.17 -1.36
CA ILE A 65 -9.33 7.96 -0.52
C ILE A 65 -8.04 7.17 -0.27
N ALA A 66 -8.13 5.85 -0.15
CA ALA A 66 -6.94 5.01 0.00
C ALA A 66 -6.02 5.04 -1.24
N LYS A 67 -6.55 5.22 -2.47
CA LYS A 67 -5.71 5.41 -3.66
C LYS A 67 -4.97 6.73 -3.57
N ASP A 68 -5.67 7.81 -3.22
CA ASP A 68 -5.07 9.12 -3.05
C ASP A 68 -3.97 9.09 -1.96
N LEU A 69 -4.25 8.42 -0.84
CA LEU A 69 -3.27 8.22 0.24
C LEU A 69 -2.07 7.39 -0.20
N PHE A 70 -2.28 6.30 -0.95
CA PHE A 70 -1.20 5.51 -1.51
C PHE A 70 -0.31 6.35 -2.43
N GLU A 71 -0.88 7.21 -3.28
CA GLU A 71 -0.11 8.10 -4.15
C GLU A 71 0.68 9.15 -3.36
N ILE A 72 0.13 9.69 -2.28
CA ILE A 72 0.87 10.59 -1.38
C ILE A 72 2.07 9.85 -0.79
N VAL A 73 1.84 8.68 -0.18
CA VAL A 73 2.91 7.88 0.45
C VAL A 73 3.96 7.45 -0.59
N TRP A 74 3.55 7.15 -1.81
CA TRP A 74 4.45 6.81 -2.91
C TRP A 74 5.40 7.96 -3.28
N ASN A 75 4.91 9.19 -3.32
CA ASN A 75 5.68 10.35 -3.77
C ASN A 75 6.42 11.05 -2.65
N GLU A 76 5.80 11.15 -1.47
CA GLU A 76 6.26 11.95 -0.34
C GLU A 76 6.78 11.08 0.82
N GLY A 77 6.44 9.79 0.84
CA GLY A 77 6.66 8.92 2.00
C GLY A 77 5.72 9.25 3.15
N GLY A 78 6.15 8.92 4.38
CA GLY A 78 5.39 9.20 5.60
C GLY A 78 4.50 8.06 6.08
N ASP A 79 3.90 8.26 7.25
CA ASP A 79 3.00 7.31 7.89
C ASP A 79 1.56 7.50 7.40
N PRO A 80 0.91 6.47 6.82
CA PRO A 80 -0.44 6.60 6.28
C PRO A 80 -1.50 7.02 7.30
N ARG A 81 -1.39 6.59 8.56
CA ARG A 81 -2.36 6.95 9.61
C ARG A 81 -2.23 8.43 9.97
N GLN A 82 -1.01 8.91 10.16
CA GLN A 82 -0.75 10.33 10.43
C GLN A 82 -1.19 11.23 9.27
N LEU A 83 -0.97 10.78 8.03
CA LEU A 83 -1.38 11.53 6.84
C LEU A 83 -2.91 11.67 6.75
N VAL A 84 -3.66 10.63 7.11
CA VAL A 84 -5.12 10.71 7.19
C VAL A 84 -5.57 11.68 8.29
N GLU A 85 -5.00 11.60 9.49
CA GLU A 85 -5.34 12.51 10.59
C GLU A 85 -5.05 13.97 10.26
N SER A 86 -3.93 14.26 9.58
CA SER A 86 -3.54 15.63 9.24
C SER A 86 -4.40 16.30 8.16
N ARG A 87 -5.17 15.50 7.40
CA ARG A 87 -6.00 15.95 6.27
C ARG A 87 -7.50 15.82 6.53
N GLY A 88 -7.88 15.29 7.69
CA GLY A 88 -9.26 15.11 8.16
C GLY A 88 -9.82 16.33 8.88
#